data_AF-A0A6L7PVD1-F1
#
_entry.id   AF-A0A6L7PVD1-F1
#
_cell.length_a   1.000
_cell.length_b   1.000
_cell.length_c   1.000
_cell.angle_alpha   90.00
_cell.angle_beta   90.00
_cell.angle_gamma   90.00
#
_symmetry.space_group_name_H-M   'P 1'
#
loop_
_entity.id
_entity.type
_entity.pdbx_description
1 polymer ?
#
loop_
_entity_poly.entity_id
_entity_poly.type
_entity_poly.pdbx_seq_one_letter_code
_entity_poly.pdbx_strand_id
1 'polypeptide(L)'
;MAILISFDIDGTLEVGDPPGPLTMEMVRIVRDKGFLIGSCSDRPPSSQRSMWEEFDISVDFTVAKHLLADVKSGFEADAYYHIGDREDLDRQNALRNGFDFLWPDEAAAKPWFDAEA
;
A
#
# COMPACT_ATOMS: atom_id res chain seq x y z
N MET A 1 -0.70 -18.36 -0.07
CA MET A 1 -0.49 -17.43 -1.18
C MET A 1 -0.31 -16.06 -0.55
N ALA A 2 0.91 -15.54 -0.51
CA ALA A 2 1.22 -14.26 0.12
C ALA A 2 1.09 -13.16 -0.93
N ILE A 3 0.21 -12.19 -0.70
CA ILE A 3 0.10 -11.00 -1.54
C ILE A 3 0.81 -9.86 -0.81
N LEU A 4 1.63 -9.10 -1.53
CA LEU A 4 2.22 -7.87 -1.02
C LEU A 4 1.47 -6.66 -1.57
N ILE A 5 1.03 -5.78 -0.68
CA ILE A 5 0.38 -4.53 -1.03
C ILE A 5 1.21 -3.36 -0.52
N SER A 6 1.66 -2.52 -1.46
CA SER A 6 2.27 -1.24 -1.19
C SER A 6 1.24 -0.13 -1.40
N PHE A 7 1.01 0.68 -0.38
CA PHE A 7 0.10 1.82 -0.41
C PHE A 7 0.87 3.14 -0.61
N ASP A 8 0.48 3.98 -1.55
CA ASP A 8 0.65 5.42 -1.37
C ASP A 8 -0.30 5.89 -0.25
N ILE A 9 -0.11 7.12 0.20
CA ILE A 9 -0.83 7.69 1.33
C ILE A 9 -1.82 8.74 0.84
N ASP A 10 -1.29 9.81 0.24
CA ASP A 10 -2.08 10.94 -0.21
C ASP A 10 -2.94 10.53 -1.43
N GLY A 11 -4.21 10.90 -1.42
CA GLY A 11 -5.21 10.47 -2.41
C GLY A 11 -5.58 8.98 -2.38
N THR A 12 -4.96 8.17 -1.52
CA THR A 12 -5.09 6.71 -1.51
C THR A 12 -5.74 6.20 -0.23
N LEU A 13 -5.14 6.50 0.92
CA LEU A 13 -5.69 6.13 2.23
C LEU A 13 -6.60 7.24 2.76
N GLU A 14 -7.59 6.90 3.59
CA GLU A 14 -8.51 7.87 4.20
C GLU A 14 -7.82 8.93 5.07
N VAL A 15 -6.57 8.65 5.48
CA VAL A 15 -5.70 9.51 6.30
C VAL A 15 -4.70 10.33 5.45
N GLY A 16 -4.79 10.21 4.13
CA GLY A 16 -4.06 11.02 3.17
C GLY A 16 -4.50 12.49 3.14
N ASP A 17 -3.71 13.33 2.48
CA ASP A 17 -4.03 14.73 2.20
C ASP A 17 -3.79 15.02 0.69
N PRO A 18 -4.83 14.96 -0.17
CA PRO A 18 -6.24 14.74 0.19
C PRO A 18 -6.54 13.29 0.63
N PRO A 19 -7.64 13.04 1.35
CA PRO A 19 -8.02 11.69 1.75
C PRO A 19 -8.46 10.85 0.53
N GLY A 20 -8.08 9.57 0.54
CA GLY A 20 -8.47 8.58 -0.45
C GLY A 20 -9.56 7.61 0.02
N PRO A 21 -10.01 6.69 -0.85
CA PRO A 21 -11.13 5.78 -0.59
C PRO A 21 -10.79 4.55 0.26
N LEU A 22 -9.49 4.21 0.44
CA LEU A 22 -9.11 3.06 1.24
C LEU A 22 -9.12 3.40 2.73
N THR A 23 -9.97 2.73 3.49
CA THR A 23 -10.06 2.94 4.93
C THR A 23 -8.93 2.24 5.67
N MET A 24 -8.60 2.71 6.88
CA MET A 24 -7.63 2.03 7.74
C MET A 24 -8.15 0.64 8.15
N GLU A 25 -9.47 0.45 8.20
CA GLU A 25 -10.08 -0.85 8.45
C GLU A 25 -9.83 -1.84 7.31
N MET A 26 -9.94 -1.40 6.05
CA MET A 26 -9.55 -2.21 4.89
C MET A 26 -8.08 -2.66 5.01
N VAL A 27 -7.18 -1.77 5.42
CA VAL A 27 -5.77 -2.12 5.65
C VAL A 27 -5.62 -3.18 6.76
N ARG A 28 -6.37 -3.07 7.86
CA ARG A 28 -6.38 -4.09 8.92
C ARG A 28 -6.87 -5.44 8.41
N ILE A 29 -7.92 -5.47 7.60
CA ILE A 29 -8.46 -6.71 7.04
C ILE A 29 -7.40 -7.48 6.24
N VAL A 30 -6.69 -6.81 5.33
CA VAL A 30 -5.65 -7.48 4.53
C VAL A 30 -4.44 -7.91 5.39
N ARG A 31 -4.06 -7.11 6.39
CA ARG A 31 -3.04 -7.49 7.38
C ARG A 31 -3.43 -8.77 8.11
N ASP A 32 -4.67 -8.84 8.61
CA ASP A 32 -5.17 -9.97 9.40
C ASP A 32 -5.34 -11.24 8.54
N LYS A 33 -5.50 -11.08 7.22
CA LYS A 33 -5.43 -12.17 6.22
C LYS A 33 -4.01 -12.66 5.93
N GLY A 34 -2.98 -12.07 6.56
CA GLY A 34 -1.58 -12.45 6.40
C GLY A 34 -0.91 -11.90 5.15
N PHE A 35 -1.43 -10.79 4.60
CA PHE A 35 -0.79 -10.11 3.47
C PHE A 35 0.41 -9.33 3.99
N LEU A 36 1.44 -9.19 3.14
CA LEU A 36 2.55 -8.28 3.43
C LEU A 36 2.10 -6.88 3.06
N ILE A 37 2.12 -5.95 4.00
CA ILE A 37 1.61 -4.59 3.79
C ILE A 37 2.63 -3.54 4.17
N GLY A 38 2.58 -2.40 3.47
CA GLY A 38 3.42 -1.27 3.81
C GLY A 38 3.16 -0.07 2.93
N SER A 39 3.85 1.03 3.24
CA SER A 39 3.70 2.28 2.48
C SER A 39 4.93 2.59 1.63
N CYS A 40 4.65 3.11 0.43
CA CYS A 40 5.64 3.68 -0.48
C CYS A 40 5.11 5.03 -0.94
N SER A 41 5.54 6.10 -0.28
CA SER A 41 4.97 7.45 -0.45
C SER A 41 6.07 8.51 -0.51
N ASP A 42 5.70 9.71 -0.94
CA ASP A 42 6.56 10.90 -0.88
C ASP A 42 6.73 11.43 0.55
N ARG A 43 5.86 11.02 1.48
CA ARG A 43 6.03 11.32 2.90
C ARG A 43 7.32 10.69 3.44
N PRO A 44 8.09 11.37 4.32
CA PRO A 44 9.28 10.80 4.92
C PRO A 44 8.99 9.48 5.65
N PRO A 45 9.85 8.44 5.60
CA PRO A 45 9.59 7.15 6.24
C PRO A 45 9.27 7.24 7.74
N SER A 46 9.85 8.19 8.47
CA SER A 46 9.50 8.44 9.87
C SER A 46 8.04 8.85 10.03
N SER A 47 7.54 9.74 9.17
CA SER A 47 6.15 10.19 9.18
C SER A 47 5.18 9.08 8.80
N GLN A 48 5.59 8.20 7.86
CA GLN A 48 4.82 7.01 7.51
C GLN A 48 4.67 6.08 8.72
N ARG A 49 5.78 5.77 9.43
CA ARG A 49 5.75 4.92 10.63
C ARG A 49 4.86 5.50 11.72
N SER A 50 5.03 6.79 12.04
CA SER A 50 4.21 7.43 13.07
C SER A 50 2.72 7.39 12.74
N MET A 51 2.35 7.53 11.46
CA MET A 51 0.96 7.36 11.05
C MET A 51 0.49 5.93 11.31
N TRP A 52 1.21 4.90 10.86
CA TRP A 52 0.80 3.51 11.10
C TRP A 52 0.68 3.16 12.59
N GLU A 53 1.60 3.67 13.42
CA GLU A 53 1.57 3.55 14.88
C GLU A 53 0.33 4.22 15.50
N GLU A 54 -0.07 5.40 15.01
CA GLU A 54 -1.27 6.11 15.49
C GLU A 54 -2.56 5.29 15.29
N PHE A 55 -2.61 4.48 14.22
CA PHE A 55 -3.75 3.62 13.92
C PHE A 55 -3.63 2.18 14.46
N ASP A 56 -2.55 1.89 15.20
CA ASP A 56 -2.21 0.55 15.71
C ASP A 56 -2.16 -0.52 14.60
N ILE A 57 -1.54 -0.14 13.47
CA ILE A 57 -1.34 -1.02 12.32
C ILE A 57 0.15 -1.33 12.18
N SER A 58 0.54 -2.55 12.51
CA SER A 58 1.87 -3.05 12.17
C SER A 58 1.96 -3.30 10.67
N VAL A 59 2.91 -2.64 10.02
CA VAL A 59 3.26 -2.83 8.61
C VAL A 59 4.65 -3.45 8.48
N ASP A 60 4.88 -4.18 7.40
CA ASP A 60 6.15 -4.85 7.11
C ASP A 60 7.22 -3.87 6.61
N PHE A 61 6.81 -2.79 5.96
CA PHE A 61 7.73 -1.78 5.44
C PHE A 61 7.14 -0.37 5.36
N THR A 62 8.03 0.61 5.46
CA THR A 62 7.76 2.04 5.19
C THR A 62 8.95 2.58 4.39
N VAL A 63 8.75 2.86 3.11
CA VAL A 63 9.83 3.28 2.21
C VAL A 63 9.47 4.55 1.44
N ALA A 64 10.49 5.25 0.96
CA ALA A 64 10.28 6.41 0.09
C ALA A 64 9.87 5.94 -1.33
N LYS A 65 9.10 6.76 -2.05
CA LYS A 65 8.54 6.46 -3.37
C LYS A 65 9.53 5.86 -4.39
N HIS A 66 10.78 6.35 -4.39
CA HIS A 66 11.83 5.90 -5.30
C HIS A 66 12.49 4.56 -4.92
N LEU A 67 12.18 3.99 -3.76
CA LEU A 67 12.76 2.75 -3.22
C LEU A 67 11.80 1.55 -3.33
N LEU A 68 10.76 1.64 -4.17
CA LEU A 68 9.83 0.52 -4.40
C LEU A 68 10.54 -0.74 -4.92
N ALA A 69 11.64 -0.58 -5.67
CA ALA A 69 12.49 -1.68 -6.13
C ALA A 69 13.06 -2.52 -4.98
N ASP A 70 13.43 -1.85 -3.88
CA ASP A 70 14.07 -2.49 -2.73
C ASP A 70 13.07 -3.36 -1.96
N VAL A 71 11.80 -2.95 -1.93
CA VAL A 71 10.71 -3.74 -1.34
C VAL A 71 10.58 -5.08 -2.04
N LYS A 72 10.47 -5.09 -3.37
CA LYS A 72 10.37 -6.36 -4.12
C LYS A 72 11.58 -7.27 -3.94
N SER A 73 12.76 -6.69 -3.73
CA SER A 73 13.99 -7.45 -3.50
C SER A 73 14.08 -8.01 -2.08
N GLY A 74 13.42 -7.38 -1.10
CA GLY A 74 13.46 -7.74 0.31
C GLY A 74 12.32 -8.66 0.77
N PHE A 75 11.22 -8.73 0.03
CA PHE A 75 10.02 -9.50 0.39
C PHE A 75 9.66 -10.50 -0.70
N GLU A 76 9.35 -11.73 -0.28
CA GLU A 76 8.87 -12.80 -1.18
C GLU A 76 7.35 -12.94 -1.07
N ALA A 77 6.66 -12.66 -2.19
CA ALA A 77 5.22 -12.78 -2.35
C ALA A 77 4.88 -13.39 -3.72
N ASP A 78 3.69 -14.00 -3.81
CA ASP A 78 3.15 -14.56 -5.05
C ASP A 78 2.65 -13.47 -6.01
N ALA A 79 2.20 -12.34 -5.46
CA ALA A 79 1.74 -11.17 -6.22
C ALA A 79 2.14 -9.87 -5.50
N TYR A 80 2.43 -8.84 -6.28
CA TYR A 80 2.90 -7.54 -5.80
C TYR A 80 2.01 -6.44 -6.38
N TYR A 81 1.29 -5.74 -5.52
CA TYR A 81 0.43 -4.62 -5.91
C TYR A 81 0.92 -3.32 -5.31
N HIS A 82 0.93 -2.27 -6.11
CA HIS A 82 1.07 -0.90 -5.63
C HIS A 82 -0.24 -0.15 -5.91
N ILE A 83 -0.78 0.49 -4.88
CA ILE A 83 -2.01 1.27 -4.95
C ILE A 83 -1.64 2.74 -4.77
N GLY A 84 -2.01 3.58 -5.73
CA GLY A 84 -1.71 5.01 -5.70
C GLY A 84 -2.67 5.81 -6.58
N ASP A 85 -2.71 7.12 -6.41
CA ASP A 85 -3.67 8.01 -7.08
C ASP A 85 -3.08 8.77 -8.28
N ARG A 86 -1.76 8.62 -8.59
CA ARG A 86 -1.12 9.31 -9.71
C ARG A 86 -0.63 8.40 -10.82
N GLU A 87 -1.01 8.72 -12.05
CA GLU A 87 -0.60 7.94 -13.23
C GLU A 87 0.91 8.02 -13.50
N ASP A 88 1.49 9.21 -13.43
CA ASP A 88 2.87 9.47 -13.83
C ASP A 88 3.88 8.96 -12.79
N LEU A 89 3.57 9.12 -11.51
CA LEU A 89 4.46 8.79 -10.41
C LEU A 89 4.22 7.39 -9.84
N ASP A 90 2.96 6.96 -9.64
CA ASP A 90 2.69 5.67 -9.00
C ASP A 90 2.65 4.54 -10.02
N ARG A 91 1.81 4.67 -11.05
CA ARG A 91 1.62 3.59 -12.03
C ARG A 91 2.90 3.30 -12.80
N GLN A 92 3.61 4.32 -13.30
CA GLN A 92 4.85 4.07 -14.03
C GLN A 92 5.94 3.48 -13.13
N ASN A 93 6.06 3.94 -11.89
CA ASN A 93 7.05 3.43 -10.95
C ASN A 93 6.74 1.98 -10.54
N ALA A 94 5.48 1.67 -10.25
CA ALA A 94 5.03 0.32 -9.96
C ALA A 94 5.39 -0.66 -11.09
N LEU A 95 4.97 -0.35 -12.32
CA LEU A 95 5.20 -1.21 -13.48
C LEU A 95 6.70 -1.38 -13.79
N ARG A 96 7.49 -0.31 -13.65
CA ARG A 96 8.95 -0.38 -13.85
C ARG A 96 9.64 -1.31 -12.85
N ASN A 97 9.11 -1.39 -11.63
CA ASN A 97 9.62 -2.27 -10.58
C ASN A 97 8.91 -3.63 -10.53
N GLY A 98 8.07 -3.93 -11.54
CA GLY A 98 7.37 -5.20 -11.67
C GLY A 98 6.27 -5.42 -10.63
N PHE A 99 5.70 -4.35 -10.09
CA PHE A 99 4.44 -4.38 -9.37
C PHE A 99 3.29 -4.23 -10.36
N ASP A 100 2.19 -4.92 -10.10
CA ASP A 100 0.90 -4.56 -10.66
C ASP A 100 0.41 -3.27 -9.99
N PHE A 101 -0.35 -2.47 -10.74
CA PHE A 101 -0.90 -1.21 -10.24
C PHE A 101 -2.42 -1.29 -10.14
N LEU A 102 -2.97 -0.74 -9.07
CA LEU A 102 -4.41 -0.55 -8.88
C LEU A 102 -4.70 0.89 -8.51
N TRP A 103 -5.73 1.47 -9.10
CA TRP A 103 -6.28 2.74 -8.62
C TRP A 103 -6.94 2.54 -7.24
N PRO A 104 -7.03 3.56 -6.38
CA PRO A 104 -7.57 3.39 -5.03
C PRO A 104 -9.03 2.88 -5.04
N ASP A 105 -9.85 3.37 -5.96
CA ASP A 105 -11.23 2.90 -6.15
C ASP A 105 -11.30 1.45 -6.66
N GLU A 106 -10.39 1.06 -7.57
CA GLU A 106 -10.31 -0.30 -8.07
C GLU A 106 -9.83 -1.27 -7.00
N ALA A 107 -8.89 -0.83 -6.17
CA ALA A 107 -8.38 -1.57 -5.03
C ALA A 107 -9.48 -1.77 -4.00
N ALA A 108 -10.23 -0.72 -3.64
CA ALA A 108 -11.33 -0.79 -2.68
C ALA A 108 -12.43 -1.78 -3.10
N ALA A 109 -12.60 -2.02 -4.40
CA ALA A 109 -13.54 -3.01 -4.94
C ALA A 109 -13.00 -4.46 -4.96
N LYS A 110 -11.76 -4.70 -4.52
CA LYS A 110 -11.20 -6.05 -4.45
C LYS A 110 -11.78 -6.81 -3.25
N PRO A 111 -12.09 -8.11 -3.40
CA PRO A 111 -12.61 -8.93 -2.31
C PRO A 111 -11.61 -9.13 -1.16
N TRP A 112 -10.33 -8.79 -1.35
CA TRP A 112 -9.30 -8.92 -0.31
C TRP A 112 -9.59 -8.01 0.88
N PHE A 113 -10.24 -6.88 0.62
CA PHE A 113 -10.63 -5.90 1.64
C PHE A 113 -11.98 -6.21 2.30
N ASP A 114 -12.68 -7.25 1.86
CA ASP A 114 -13.91 -7.71 2.52
C ASP A 114 -13.56 -8.64 3.69
N ALA A 115 -14.15 -8.40 4.87
CA ALA A 115 -13.93 -9.24 6.04
C ALA A 115 -14.44 -10.69 5.87
N GLU A 116 -15.37 -10.92 4.95
CA GLU A 116 -16.07 -12.21 4.76
C GLU A 116 -15.52 -13.06 3.59
N ALA A 117 -14.48 -12.60 2.88
CA ALA A 117 -13.92 -13.29 1.71
C ALA A 117 -12.80 -14.30 2.05
#